data_AF-A0A8T1GIT7-F1
#
_entry.id   AF-A0A8T1GIT7-F1
#
_cell.length_a   1.000
_cell.length_b   1.000
_cell.length_c   1.000
_cell.angle_alpha   90.00
_cell.angle_beta   90.00
_cell.angle_gamma   90.00
#
_symmetry.space_group_name_H-M   'P 1'
#
loop_
_entity.id
_entity.type
_entity.pdbx_description
1 polymer ?
#
loop_
_entity_poly.entity_id
_entity_poly.type
_entity_poly.pdbx_seq_one_letter_code
_entity_poly.pdbx_strand_id
1 'polypeptide(L)'
;MPERFGRVFDGWSHASEHYVAGFAWYEVAGEIRCPLLCMDPLVNEESDDLSATTNRAFLSEVLLRDYNKRLEQCLFLVGDNCSVNRRLATLIGVPLIAQI
;
A
#
# COMPACT_ATOMS: atom_id res chain seq x y z
N MET A 1 -6.02 13.70 -5.38
CA MET A 1 -6.14 12.94 -4.11
C MET A 1 -6.28 13.92 -2.94
N PRO A 2 -7.26 13.75 -2.04
CA PRO A 2 -7.45 14.59 -0.85
C PRO A 2 -6.36 14.37 0.21
N GLU A 3 -6.42 15.10 1.33
CA GLU A 3 -5.49 14.92 2.46
C GLU A 3 -5.71 13.63 3.25
N ARG A 4 -6.86 12.97 3.10
CA ARG A 4 -7.19 11.74 3.79
C ARG A 4 -7.67 10.72 2.78
N PHE A 5 -6.98 9.59 2.71
CA PHE A 5 -7.29 8.52 1.75
C PHE A 5 -6.98 7.15 2.38
N GLY A 6 -7.65 6.12 1.91
CA GLY A 6 -7.28 4.73 2.18
C GLY A 6 -6.23 4.24 1.18
N ARG A 7 -5.47 3.22 1.55
CA ARG A 7 -4.57 2.50 0.65
C ARG A 7 -5.10 1.09 0.44
N VAL A 8 -5.09 0.61 -0.81
CA VAL A 8 -5.45 -0.77 -1.14
C VAL A 8 -4.25 -1.43 -1.80
N PHE A 9 -3.90 -2.62 -1.35
CA PHE A 9 -2.93 -3.50 -1.98
C PHE A 9 -3.66 -4.63 -2.68
N ASP A 10 -3.25 -4.93 -3.89
CA ASP A 10 -3.68 -6.12 -4.62
C ASP A 10 -2.45 -6.87 -5.13
N GLY A 11 -2.40 -8.17 -4.86
CA GLY A 11 -1.28 -9.03 -5.19
C GLY A 11 -1.62 -9.91 -6.39
N TRP A 12 -0.77 -9.92 -7.41
CA TRP A 12 -0.89 -10.84 -8.55
C TRP A 12 0.40 -11.64 -8.71
N SER A 13 0.29 -12.92 -9.11
CA SER A 13 1.46 -13.75 -9.45
C SER A 13 1.46 -14.10 -10.94
N HIS A 14 2.54 -13.78 -11.67
CA HIS A 14 2.72 -14.19 -13.07
C HIS A 14 4.10 -14.82 -13.26
N ALA A 15 4.15 -16.01 -13.86
CA ALA A 15 5.40 -16.68 -14.24
C ALA A 15 6.49 -16.62 -13.15
N SER A 16 6.14 -17.04 -11.92
CA SER A 16 6.99 -17.02 -10.70
C SER A 16 7.32 -15.66 -10.07
N GLU A 17 6.89 -14.55 -10.68
CA GLU A 17 7.02 -13.22 -10.06
C GLU A 17 5.73 -12.82 -9.33
N HIS A 18 5.89 -12.33 -8.11
CA HIS A 18 4.82 -11.75 -7.32
C HIS A 18 4.86 -10.24 -7.47
N TYR A 19 3.77 -9.63 -7.89
CA TYR A 19 3.61 -8.18 -8.00
C TYR A 19 2.61 -7.71 -6.96
N VAL A 20 2.87 -6.54 -6.38
CA VAL A 20 1.87 -5.83 -5.59
C VAL A 20 1.56 -4.49 -6.24
N ALA A 21 0.28 -4.30 -6.53
CA ALA A 21 -0.28 -3.03 -6.95
C ALA A 21 -0.79 -2.27 -5.73
N GLY A 22 -0.38 -1.01 -5.60
CA GLY A 22 -0.86 -0.11 -4.57
C GLY A 22 -1.80 0.94 -5.15
N PHE A 23 -3.02 1.03 -4.64
CA PHE A 23 -4.03 2.01 -5.05
C PHE A 23 -4.32 3.01 -3.91
N ALA A 24 -4.77 4.21 -4.28
CA ALA A 24 -5.45 5.10 -3.33
C ALA A 24 -6.95 4.84 -3.36
N TRP A 25 -7.62 5.02 -2.23
CA TRP A 25 -9.08 4.95 -2.13
C TRP A 25 -9.60 6.23 -1.49
N TYR A 26 -10.42 6.99 -2.20
CA TYR A 26 -10.99 8.23 -1.68
C TYR A 26 -12.25 8.64 -2.44
N GLU A 27 -13.08 9.47 -1.82
CA GLU A 27 -14.26 10.05 -2.44
C GLU A 27 -14.00 11.49 -2.91
N VAL A 28 -14.53 11.86 -4.07
CA VAL A 28 -14.61 13.24 -4.56
C VAL A 28 -16.02 13.49 -5.09
N ALA A 29 -16.74 14.43 -4.47
CA ALA A 29 -18.09 14.82 -4.89
C ALA A 29 -19.08 13.64 -5.03
N GLY A 30 -19.06 12.70 -4.08
CA GLY A 30 -19.93 11.52 -4.10
C GLY A 30 -19.43 10.36 -4.97
N GLU A 31 -18.33 10.54 -5.70
CA GLU A 31 -17.74 9.49 -6.54
C GLU A 31 -16.49 8.89 -5.90
N ILE A 32 -16.45 7.56 -5.80
CA ILE A 32 -15.27 6.83 -5.35
C ILE A 32 -14.22 6.83 -6.46
N ARG A 33 -12.98 7.14 -6.09
CA ARG A 33 -11.81 7.08 -6.95
C ARG A 33 -10.82 6.06 -6.42
N CYS A 34 -10.36 5.17 -7.30
CA CYS A 34 -9.37 4.14 -7.02
C CYS A 34 -8.20 4.14 -8.02
N PRO A 35 -7.36 5.20 -8.10
CA PRO A 35 -6.23 5.21 -9.02
C PRO A 35 -5.11 4.28 -8.56
N LEU A 36 -4.48 3.58 -9.52
CA LEU A 36 -3.21 2.88 -9.31
C LEU A 36 -2.11 3.91 -9.02
N LEU A 37 -1.39 3.72 -7.92
CA LEU A 37 -0.29 4.60 -7.52
C LEU A 37 1.06 4.04 -7.94
N CYS A 38 1.25 2.74 -7.74
CA CYS A 38 2.49 2.03 -8.04
C CYS A 38 2.20 0.54 -8.26
N MET A 39 3.08 -0.11 -9.01
CA MET A 39 3.14 -1.56 -9.15
C MET A 39 4.62 -1.94 -9.09
N ASP A 40 4.97 -2.86 -8.20
CA ASP A 40 6.36 -3.27 -8.00
C ASP A 40 6.43 -4.79 -7.82
N PRO A 41 7.37 -5.50 -8.48
CA PRO A 41 7.69 -6.87 -8.13
C PRO A 41 8.20 -6.97 -6.67
N LEU A 42 7.58 -7.83 -5.86
CA LEU A 42 8.13 -8.20 -4.56
C LEU A 42 9.35 -9.09 -4.77
N VAL A 43 10.53 -8.57 -4.41
CA VAL A 43 11.73 -9.39 -4.24
C VAL A 43 11.54 -10.21 -2.97
N ASN A 44 11.20 -11.48 -3.14
CA ASN A 44 10.65 -12.35 -2.09
C ASN A 44 11.72 -13.03 -1.21
N GLU A 45 12.88 -12.39 -0.99
CA GLU A 45 14.05 -13.03 -0.35
C GLU A 45 14.45 -12.46 1.02
N GLU A 46 13.76 -11.43 1.51
CA GLU A 46 14.06 -10.82 2.81
C GLU A 46 13.02 -11.19 3.88
N SER A 47 13.36 -11.05 5.16
CA SER A 47 12.40 -11.27 6.25
C SER A 47 11.22 -10.31 6.17
N ASP A 48 10.07 -10.69 6.75
CA ASP A 48 8.86 -9.86 6.74
C ASP A 48 9.09 -8.41 7.21
N ASP A 49 9.98 -8.22 8.19
CA ASP A 49 10.35 -6.91 8.74
C ASP A 49 11.10 -6.04 7.72
N LEU A 50 12.03 -6.65 6.99
CA LEU A 50 12.78 -5.98 5.93
C LEU A 50 11.86 -5.64 4.76
N SER A 51 11.06 -6.61 4.30
CA SER A 51 10.07 -6.38 3.23
C SER A 51 9.08 -5.28 3.58
N ALA A 52 8.56 -5.24 4.82
CA ALA A 52 7.64 -4.18 5.25
C ALA A 52 8.34 -2.80 5.36
N THR A 53 9.60 -2.75 5.77
CA THR A 53 10.38 -1.51 5.85
C THR A 53 10.70 -0.96 4.46
N THR A 54 11.13 -1.82 3.55
CA THR A 54 11.38 -1.49 2.14
C THR A 54 10.11 -1.01 1.46
N ASN A 55 8.98 -1.72 1.66
CA ASN A 55 7.68 -1.29 1.17
C ASN A 55 7.31 0.10 1.72
N ARG A 56 7.45 0.35 3.03
CA ARG A 56 7.16 1.66 3.62
C ARG A 56 8.00 2.76 2.98
N ALA A 57 9.30 2.55 2.78
CA ALA A 57 10.19 3.55 2.17
C ALA A 57 9.77 3.86 0.73
N PHE A 58 9.57 2.83 -0.08
CA PHE A 58 9.09 2.95 -1.45
C PHE A 58 7.76 3.70 -1.54
N LEU A 59 6.78 3.33 -0.71
CA LEU A 59 5.46 3.97 -0.67
C LEU A 59 5.56 5.45 -0.26
N SER A 60 6.43 5.78 0.69
CA SER A 60 6.67 7.17 1.09
C SER A 60 7.26 7.98 -0.04
N GLU A 61 8.20 7.41 -0.81
CA GLU A 61 8.83 8.07 -1.94
C GLU A 61 7.81 8.33 -3.06
N VAL A 62 7.09 7.30 -3.51
CA VAL A 62 6.07 7.42 -4.56
C VAL A 62 5.00 8.44 -4.18
N LEU A 63 4.48 8.38 -2.95
CA LEU A 63 3.47 9.34 -2.49
C LEU A 63 3.97 10.78 -2.52
N LEU A 64 5.19 11.01 -2.04
CA LEU A 64 5.72 12.36 -1.97
C LEU A 64 6.06 12.88 -3.38
N ARG A 65 6.79 12.09 -4.16
CA ARG A 65 7.30 12.45 -5.48
C ARG A 65 6.19 12.65 -6.50
N ASP A 66 5.24 11.72 -6.59
CA ASP A 66 4.25 11.69 -7.67
C ASP A 66 2.90 12.31 -7.28
N TYR A 67 2.58 12.37 -5.98
CA TYR A 67 1.26 12.81 -5.50
C TYR A 67 1.31 13.96 -4.48
N ASN A 68 2.50 14.39 -4.05
CA ASN A 68 2.70 15.34 -2.95
C ASN A 68 1.91 14.95 -1.69
N LYS A 69 2.00 13.67 -1.32
CA LYS A 69 1.34 13.06 -0.16
C LYS A 69 2.36 12.42 0.77
N ARG A 70 1.96 12.26 2.02
CA ARG A 70 2.74 11.56 3.04
C ARG A 70 1.98 10.36 3.59
N LEU A 71 2.68 9.42 4.22
CA LEU A 71 2.06 8.23 4.78
C LEU A 71 1.10 8.55 5.93
N GLU A 72 1.32 9.63 6.66
CA GLU A 72 0.42 10.06 7.76
C GLU A 72 -0.98 10.49 7.27
N GLN A 73 -1.13 10.69 5.95
CA GLN A 73 -2.40 10.99 5.30
C GLN A 73 -3.20 9.74 4.93
N CYS A 74 -2.59 8.56 5.09
CA CYS A 74 -3.23 7.28 4.94
C CYS A 74 -4.05 6.95 6.19
N LEU A 75 -5.32 6.59 6.02
CA LEU A 75 -6.22 6.27 7.14
C LEU A 75 -6.25 4.77 7.48
N PHE A 76 -6.05 3.91 6.48
CA PHE A 76 -6.10 2.45 6.62
C PHE A 76 -5.41 1.80 5.43
N LEU A 77 -4.98 0.56 5.62
CA LEU A 77 -4.51 -0.32 4.54
C LEU A 77 -5.57 -1.40 4.29
N VAL A 78 -5.76 -1.79 3.04
CA VAL A 78 -6.56 -2.96 2.64
C VAL A 78 -5.61 -3.91 1.92
N GLY A 79 -5.69 -5.20 2.23
CA GLY A 79 -4.88 -6.24 1.58
C GLY A 79 -5.11 -7.58 2.25
N ASP A 80 -4.34 -8.60 1.87
CA ASP A 80 -4.38 -9.88 2.58
C ASP A 80 -3.83 -9.76 4.03
N ASN A 81 -4.14 -10.74 4.87
CA ASN A 81 -3.69 -10.78 6.27
C ASN A 81 -2.24 -11.29 6.43
N CYS A 82 -1.40 -11.15 5.40
CA CYS A 82 -0.04 -11.66 5.45
C CYS A 82 0.80 -10.92 6.52
N SER A 83 1.91 -11.53 6.93
CA SER A 83 2.88 -10.95 7.87
C SER A 83 3.39 -9.57 7.42
N VAL A 84 3.74 -9.41 6.14
CA VAL A 84 4.24 -8.16 5.57
C VAL A 84 3.20 -7.04 5.68
N ASN A 85 1.94 -7.29 5.32
CA ASN A 85 0.87 -6.29 5.39
C ASN A 85 0.54 -5.91 6.85
N ARG A 86 0.50 -6.87 7.77
CA ARG A 86 0.33 -6.60 9.21
C ARG A 86 1.47 -5.77 9.77
N ARG A 87 2.71 -6.09 9.37
CA ARG A 87 3.89 -5.35 9.80
C ARG A 87 3.92 -3.94 9.23
N LEU A 88 3.60 -3.78 7.96
CA LEU A 88 3.51 -2.49 7.28
C LEU A 88 2.46 -1.59 7.95
N ALA A 89 1.26 -2.12 8.25
CA ALA A 89 0.21 -1.42 8.98
C ALA A 89 0.70 -0.93 10.36
N THR A 90 1.46 -1.78 11.07
CA THR A 90 2.08 -1.43 12.35
C THR A 90 3.13 -0.33 12.21
N LEU A 91 3.97 -0.37 11.17
CA LEU A 91 5.00 0.63 10.91
C LEU A 91 4.42 2.01 10.51
N ILE A 92 3.27 2.02 9.84
CA ILE A 92 2.55 3.24 9.44
C ILE A 92 1.66 3.76 10.58
N GLY A 93 1.20 2.87 11.48
CA GLY A 93 0.34 3.22 12.61
C GLY A 93 -1.14 3.31 12.23
N VAL A 94 -1.59 2.51 11.26
CA VAL A 94 -2.98 2.51 10.74
C VAL A 94 -3.57 1.10 10.79
N PRO A 95 -4.92 0.94 10.84
CA PRO A 95 -5.53 -0.37 10.77
C PRO A 95 -5.31 -1.06 9.41
N LEU A 96 -5.16 -2.38 9.45
CA LEU A 96 -5.24 -3.26 8.29
C LEU A 96 -6.66 -3.85 8.19
N ILE A 97 -7.32 -3.63 7.06
CA ILE A 97 -8.58 -4.26 6.69
C ILE A 97 -8.24 -5.46 5.82
N ALA A 98 -8.26 -6.64 6.43
CA ALA A 98 -7.95 -7.88 5.73
C ALA A 98 -9.06 -8.24 4.72
N GLN A 99 -8.68 -8.55 3.49
CA GLN A 99 -9.55 -9.18 2.51
C GLN A 99 -9.72 -10.68 2.86
N ILE A 100 -10.95 -11.17 2.71
CA ILE A 100 -11.38 -12.55 3.07
C ILE A 100 -11.24 -13.45 1.85
#